data_AF-A0A816F3N0-F1
#
_entry.id   AF-A0A816F3N0-F1
#
_cell.length_a   1.000
_cell.length_b   1.000
_cell.length_c   1.000
_cell.angle_alpha   90.00
_cell.angle_beta   90.00
_cell.angle_gamma   90.00
#
_symmetry.space_group_name_H-M   'P 1'
#
loop_
_entity.id
_entity.type
_entity.pdbx_description
1 polymer ?
#
loop_
_entity_poly.entity_id
_entity_poly.type
_entity_poly.pdbx_seq_one_letter_code
_entity_poly.pdbx_strand_id
1 'polypeptide(L)'
;MNSSSYDPHTSPDITHMSETILDSASNQALVTTNDIDILNDVTNFSSEPNENIPFESSPTISSKKQKSLLSVYDNSNDGEQQKQQQQQQQQFTGNLLPIVGILGRNHRSQAFIRRLLLSGFPKPVLCDINSSTNDSNYVSYQTFYEQCPTVVLITDNLPANFDYIFNPTKPQLIVDTREVISNYRSHQPLQYLMPIPDAYRAFGNISNWEIENGTERLPVAIEQSSPIELVQFILKLNCFPRGISFIDPFSYNNIQRKSFRNCLFPLVTTIIIFTLTFLFAMIEYNHQRNYYREQFIYRYASSITATTSITLLSVLFLLSPIRESINLINSLILKKQDIVPSRWMFLHRWNQSKRYLAWYSLGFGILHLIFLFIAKNDFNRKIFFFFPVIFGLFTLIVLCILSFVYFPWISERLQWREYYILTSYLGPFCLVIAFIHVYIQWKYGYEYLHQQDFLRLRFISMILPFFVLTLRFTLHGIIQPLLKWFQSRERRNKATAADTSFSP
;
A
#
# COMPACT_ATOMS: atom_id res chain seq x y z
N MET A 1 -18.45 -75.90 32.45
CA MET A 1 -17.74 -74.96 33.35
C MET A 1 -17.59 -73.66 32.55
N ASN A 2 -18.59 -72.77 32.46
CA ASN A 2 -19.14 -71.86 33.49
C ASN A 2 -18.03 -71.24 34.34
N SER A 3 -17.92 -69.94 34.63
CA SER A 3 -18.58 -68.69 34.20
C SER A 3 -18.07 -67.63 35.20
N SER A 4 -17.56 -66.48 34.75
CA SER A 4 -17.43 -65.23 35.56
C SER A 4 -16.74 -64.16 34.70
N SER A 5 -17.02 -62.87 34.71
CA SER A 5 -18.08 -61.99 35.22
C SER A 5 -17.53 -60.58 34.99
N TYR A 6 -18.30 -59.64 34.43
CA TYR A 6 -18.61 -58.30 34.97
C TYR A 6 -19.04 -57.30 33.88
N ASP A 7 -20.10 -56.57 34.24
CA ASP A 7 -20.97 -55.68 33.46
C ASP A 7 -20.37 -54.32 33.04
N PRO A 8 -20.92 -53.69 31.99
CA PRO A 8 -20.79 -52.25 31.74
C PRO A 8 -22.01 -51.45 32.22
N HIS A 9 -21.71 -50.30 32.83
CA HIS A 9 -22.66 -49.35 33.40
C HIS A 9 -23.53 -48.61 32.37
N THR A 10 -24.81 -48.57 32.72
CA THR A 10 -25.93 -47.67 32.42
C THR A 10 -25.65 -46.23 31.99
N SER A 11 -26.27 -45.83 30.88
CA SER A 11 -26.64 -44.45 30.52
C SER A 11 -27.83 -43.94 31.35
N PRO A 12 -27.96 -42.62 31.56
CA PRO A 12 -29.24 -42.01 31.86
C PRO A 12 -29.76 -41.11 30.73
N ASP A 13 -31.05 -41.27 30.46
CA ASP A 13 -31.95 -40.35 29.75
C ASP A 13 -31.97 -38.96 30.41
N ILE A 14 -32.02 -37.91 29.60
CA ILE A 14 -32.57 -36.60 30.00
C ILE A 14 -33.55 -36.14 28.92
N THR A 15 -34.82 -36.23 29.27
CA THR A 15 -35.99 -35.65 28.61
C THR A 15 -36.26 -34.23 29.13
N HIS A 16 -36.73 -33.39 28.21
CA HIS A 16 -37.65 -32.25 28.38
C HIS A 16 -37.38 -31.16 29.43
N MET A 17 -37.01 -29.97 28.94
CA MET A 17 -37.63 -28.72 29.40
C MET A 17 -37.83 -27.78 28.21
N SER A 18 -39.10 -27.50 27.92
CA SER A 18 -39.59 -26.54 26.94
C SER A 18 -40.07 -25.31 27.71
N GLU A 19 -39.50 -24.13 27.47
CA GLU A 19 -40.08 -22.86 27.92
C GLU A 19 -40.10 -21.85 26.77
N THR A 20 -41.35 -21.61 26.33
CA THR A 20 -41.95 -20.40 25.79
C THR A 20 -41.14 -19.10 25.80
N ILE A 21 -41.01 -18.47 24.63
CA ILE A 21 -40.94 -17.00 24.51
C ILE A 21 -41.94 -16.53 23.46
N LEU A 22 -42.76 -15.57 23.90
CA LEU A 22 -43.89 -14.92 23.24
C LEU A 22 -43.52 -14.17 21.96
N ASP A 23 -44.43 -14.32 20.98
CA ASP A 23 -44.63 -13.41 19.87
C ASP A 23 -45.18 -12.05 20.33
N SER A 24 -44.62 -10.97 19.79
CA SER A 24 -45.33 -9.70 19.66
C SER A 24 -45.04 -9.10 18.28
N ALA A 25 -46.03 -9.27 17.40
CA ALA A 25 -46.12 -8.64 16.10
C ALA A 25 -46.68 -7.22 16.23
N SER A 26 -46.17 -6.27 15.44
CA SER A 26 -47.02 -5.26 14.79
C SER A 26 -46.30 -4.53 13.66
N ASN A 27 -47.02 -4.47 12.53
CA ASN A 27 -47.05 -3.41 11.51
C ASN A 27 -45.89 -3.32 10.50
N GLN A 28 -45.98 -4.15 9.45
CA GLN A 28 -45.50 -3.80 8.12
C GLN A 28 -46.64 -3.18 7.31
N ALA A 29 -46.45 -1.93 6.90
CA ALA A 29 -47.34 -1.21 6.02
C ALA A 29 -47.15 -1.68 4.56
N LEU A 30 -48.28 -2.09 3.99
CA LEU A 30 -48.52 -2.41 2.60
C LEU A 30 -48.35 -1.13 1.76
N VAL A 31 -47.36 -1.09 0.86
CA VAL A 31 -47.29 -0.09 -0.21
C VAL A 31 -47.53 -0.80 -1.53
N THR A 32 -48.67 -0.47 -2.11
CA THR A 32 -49.20 -0.93 -3.38
C THR A 32 -48.35 -0.41 -4.54
N THR A 33 -47.90 -1.33 -5.40
CA THR A 33 -47.37 -1.05 -6.73
C THR A 33 -48.52 -0.78 -7.68
N ASN A 34 -48.60 0.43 -8.22
CA ASN A 34 -49.46 0.74 -9.37
C ASN A 34 -48.61 0.90 -10.62
N ASP A 35 -49.07 0.19 -11.63
CA ASP A 35 -48.85 0.27 -13.07
C ASP A 35 -48.52 1.68 -13.61
N ILE A 36 -47.48 1.76 -14.43
CA ILE A 36 -47.40 2.67 -15.59
C ILE A 36 -46.72 1.90 -16.72
N ASP A 37 -47.54 1.46 -17.68
CA ASP A 37 -47.12 1.08 -19.03
C ASP A 37 -46.95 2.34 -19.91
N ILE A 38 -46.31 2.13 -21.08
CA ILE A 38 -46.31 2.99 -22.29
C ILE A 38 -45.26 4.13 -22.23
N LEU A 39 -44.30 4.34 -23.16
CA LEU A 39 -44.23 4.16 -24.61
C LEU A 39 -42.77 3.95 -25.09
N ASN A 40 -42.63 3.23 -26.19
CA ASN A 40 -41.43 3.18 -27.05
C ASN A 40 -41.14 4.54 -27.72
N ASP A 41 -39.85 4.86 -27.92
CA ASP A 41 -39.31 5.52 -29.13
C ASP A 41 -37.78 5.34 -29.13
N VAL A 42 -37.21 4.47 -29.98
CA VAL A 42 -36.81 4.71 -31.38
C VAL A 42 -35.63 5.69 -31.48
N THR A 43 -34.47 5.06 -31.74
CA THR A 43 -33.32 5.50 -32.54
C THR A 43 -33.35 6.93 -33.09
N ASN A 44 -32.33 7.73 -32.74
CA ASN A 44 -31.60 8.62 -33.66
C ASN A 44 -30.47 9.34 -32.90
N PHE A 45 -29.23 8.84 -33.01
CA PHE A 45 -28.05 9.69 -32.79
C PHE A 45 -27.53 10.09 -34.17
N SER A 46 -27.98 11.25 -34.62
CA SER A 46 -27.47 11.94 -35.79
C SER A 46 -26.06 12.46 -35.51
N SER A 47 -25.17 12.14 -36.43
CA SER A 47 -23.92 12.82 -36.70
C SER A 47 -24.12 14.32 -36.87
N GLU A 48 -23.28 15.11 -36.21
CA GLU A 48 -23.09 16.54 -36.50
C GLU A 48 -21.61 16.93 -36.24
N PRO A 49 -21.11 18.04 -36.79
CA PRO A 49 -20.23 17.97 -37.96
C PRO A 49 -18.80 18.45 -37.69
N ASN A 50 -17.92 18.09 -38.64
CA ASN A 50 -16.58 18.64 -38.80
C ASN A 50 -16.60 20.16 -38.92
N GLU A 51 -16.11 20.87 -37.90
CA GLU A 51 -15.63 22.24 -38.05
C GLU A 51 -14.15 22.23 -38.45
N ASN A 52 -13.92 22.64 -39.70
CA ASN A 52 -12.63 22.98 -40.25
C ASN A 52 -12.15 24.31 -39.63
N ILE A 53 -11.10 24.26 -38.81
CA ILE A 53 -10.38 25.46 -38.38
C ILE A 53 -9.17 25.65 -39.32
N PRO A 54 -8.98 26.83 -39.93
CA PRO A 54 -7.88 27.07 -40.86
C PRO A 54 -6.54 27.17 -40.13
N PHE A 55 -5.51 26.61 -40.78
CA PHE A 55 -4.11 26.73 -40.44
C PHE A 55 -3.68 28.22 -40.47
N GLU A 56 -3.35 28.76 -39.30
CA GLU A 56 -2.66 30.04 -39.19
C GLU A 56 -1.15 29.80 -38.96
N SER A 57 -0.36 30.52 -39.73
CA SER A 57 1.09 30.43 -39.88
C SER A 57 1.84 30.81 -38.60
N SER A 58 2.80 29.97 -38.22
CA SER A 58 3.71 30.21 -37.09
C SER A 58 4.67 31.38 -37.37
N PRO A 59 4.88 32.32 -36.42
CA PRO A 59 6.04 33.17 -36.43
C PRO A 59 7.20 32.52 -35.66
N THR A 60 8.36 32.57 -36.29
CA THR A 60 9.70 32.24 -35.81
C THR A 60 10.04 32.98 -34.51
N ILE A 61 10.24 32.23 -33.42
CA ILE A 61 10.81 32.76 -32.17
C ILE A 61 12.03 31.93 -31.74
N SER A 62 13.19 32.55 -31.97
CA SER A 62 14.38 32.64 -31.12
C SER A 62 14.53 31.63 -29.98
N SER A 63 15.58 30.81 -30.09
CA SER A 63 16.05 29.82 -29.13
C SER A 63 16.60 30.47 -27.85
N LYS A 64 15.71 30.76 -26.88
CA LYS A 64 16.11 30.94 -25.48
C LYS A 64 16.07 29.59 -24.75
N LYS A 65 17.27 29.18 -24.34
CA LYS A 65 17.64 28.01 -23.51
C LYS A 65 16.66 27.83 -22.33
N GLN A 66 15.69 26.92 -22.46
CA GLN A 66 14.85 26.46 -21.36
C GLN A 66 15.73 25.77 -20.31
N LYS A 67 15.90 26.40 -19.15
CA LYS A 67 16.40 25.75 -17.95
C LYS A 67 15.32 24.79 -17.45
N SER A 68 15.65 23.51 -17.48
CA SER A 68 14.91 22.40 -16.85
C SER A 68 14.52 22.75 -15.40
N LEU A 69 13.22 22.78 -15.13
CA LEU A 69 12.59 22.88 -13.79
C LEU A 69 12.59 21.52 -13.05
N LEU A 70 13.61 20.70 -13.26
CA LEU A 70 13.70 19.34 -12.71
C LEU A 70 14.95 19.18 -11.82
N SER A 71 15.16 20.11 -10.89
CA SER A 71 16.21 20.00 -9.85
C SER A 71 15.78 20.53 -8.47
N VAL A 72 14.47 20.46 -8.15
CA VAL A 72 13.90 20.93 -6.87
C VAL A 72 13.92 19.85 -5.77
N TYR A 73 14.84 18.89 -5.82
CA TYR A 73 14.99 17.86 -4.78
C TYR A 73 16.46 17.61 -4.46
N ASP A 74 17.17 18.65 -4.03
CA ASP A 74 18.42 18.50 -3.26
C ASP A 74 18.15 18.93 -1.81
N ASN A 75 17.55 18.00 -1.05
CA ASN A 75 17.11 18.15 0.35
C ASN A 75 18.26 18.19 1.38
N SER A 76 19.32 18.98 1.16
CA SER A 76 20.37 19.16 2.20
C SER A 76 20.47 20.58 2.77
N ASN A 77 19.90 21.60 2.11
CA ASN A 77 19.97 23.00 2.57
C ASN A 77 18.61 23.64 2.92
N ASP A 78 17.48 22.96 2.68
CA ASP A 78 16.14 23.54 2.91
C ASP A 78 15.75 23.61 4.39
N GLY A 79 16.42 22.85 5.26
CA GLY A 79 16.18 22.87 6.70
C GLY A 79 16.58 24.20 7.36
N GLU A 80 17.58 24.90 6.83
CA GLU A 80 18.01 26.21 7.36
C GLU A 80 17.18 27.36 6.79
N GLN A 81 16.77 27.28 5.51
CA GLN A 81 15.88 28.29 4.93
C GLN A 81 14.46 28.24 5.51
N GLN A 82 13.92 27.05 5.81
CA GLN A 82 12.66 26.94 6.54
C GLN A 82 12.76 27.47 7.98
N LYS A 83 13.88 27.25 8.68
CA LYS A 83 14.10 27.81 10.02
C LYS A 83 14.22 29.33 10.01
N GLN A 84 14.89 29.91 9.02
CA GLN A 84 15.02 31.38 8.91
C GLN A 84 13.69 32.04 8.49
N GLN A 85 12.90 31.43 7.60
CA GLN A 85 11.55 31.93 7.28
C GLN A 85 10.58 31.79 8.46
N GLN A 86 10.69 30.73 9.27
CA GLN A 86 9.88 30.58 10.50
C GLN A 86 10.24 31.60 11.58
N GLN A 87 11.52 31.99 11.72
CA GLN A 87 11.93 32.97 12.72
C GLN A 87 11.56 34.42 12.34
N GLN A 88 11.57 34.78 11.06
CA GLN A 88 11.18 36.14 10.64
C GLN A 88 9.66 36.39 10.65
N GLN A 89 8.83 35.35 10.56
CA GLN A 89 7.36 35.51 10.57
C GLN A 89 6.74 35.55 11.98
N GLN A 90 7.48 35.24 13.05
CA GLN A 90 6.95 35.23 14.42
C GLN A 90 6.91 36.62 15.11
N GLN A 91 7.44 37.68 14.50
CA GLN A 91 7.55 38.99 15.15
C GLN A 91 6.40 39.99 14.89
N PHE A 92 5.45 39.69 14.01
CA PHE A 92 4.38 40.63 13.65
C PHE A 92 2.99 40.02 13.82
N THR A 93 2.44 40.09 15.03
CA THR A 93 1.02 40.23 15.41
C THR A 93 0.90 39.88 16.89
N GLY A 94 0.12 40.66 17.65
CA GLY A 94 -0.14 40.34 19.07
C GLY A 94 -0.61 38.88 19.19
N ASN A 95 0.03 38.11 20.08
CA ASN A 95 -0.09 36.66 20.27
C ASN A 95 -1.48 36.20 20.79
N LEU A 96 -2.59 36.76 20.29
CA LEU A 96 -3.89 36.15 20.56
C LEU A 96 -4.02 34.89 19.71
N LEU A 97 -4.20 33.76 20.39
CA LEU A 97 -4.54 32.49 19.73
C LEU A 97 -5.96 32.61 19.14
N PRO A 98 -6.19 32.04 17.94
CA PRO A 98 -7.49 32.14 17.28
C PRO A 98 -8.59 31.46 18.10
N ILE A 99 -9.81 31.99 18.02
CA ILE A 99 -11.00 31.33 18.54
C ILE A 99 -11.34 30.20 17.58
N VAL A 100 -11.40 28.97 18.10
CA VAL A 100 -11.68 27.76 17.31
C VAL A 100 -13.10 27.30 17.57
N GLY A 101 -13.88 27.17 16.50
CA GLY A 101 -15.18 26.53 16.50
C GLY A 101 -15.08 25.08 16.01
N ILE A 102 -15.80 24.16 16.62
CA ILE A 102 -15.86 22.75 16.21
C ILE A 102 -17.31 22.39 15.88
N LEU A 103 -17.53 21.93 14.66
CA LEU A 103 -18.80 21.40 14.18
C LEU A 103 -18.75 19.86 14.22
N GLY A 104 -19.52 19.28 15.14
CA GLY A 104 -19.64 17.83 15.35
C GLY A 104 -19.44 17.39 16.81
N ARG A 105 -19.95 16.19 17.12
CA ARG A 105 -19.95 15.61 18.48
C ARG A 105 -19.19 14.28 18.60
N ASN A 106 -18.53 13.85 17.53
CA ASN A 106 -17.84 12.55 17.51
C ASN A 106 -16.52 12.53 18.32
N HIS A 107 -15.90 11.37 18.47
CA HIS A 107 -14.62 11.22 19.18
C HIS A 107 -13.49 12.11 18.66
N ARG A 108 -13.56 12.50 17.38
CA ARG A 108 -12.57 13.38 16.75
C ARG A 108 -12.70 14.81 17.24
N SER A 109 -13.93 15.31 17.42
CA SER A 109 -14.19 16.58 18.09
C SER A 109 -13.58 16.61 19.50
N GLN A 110 -13.79 15.54 20.28
CA GLN A 110 -13.23 15.43 21.64
C GLN A 110 -11.70 15.44 21.66
N ALA A 111 -11.07 14.76 20.71
CA ALA A 111 -9.61 14.78 20.55
C ALA A 111 -9.09 16.20 20.27
N PHE A 112 -9.75 16.94 19.36
CA PHE A 112 -9.38 18.34 19.09
C PHE A 112 -9.61 19.25 20.29
N ILE A 113 -10.70 19.09 21.04
CA ILE A 113 -10.95 19.87 22.27
C ILE A 113 -9.77 19.71 23.23
N ARG A 114 -9.38 18.46 23.52
CA ARG A 114 -8.25 18.17 24.41
C ARG A 114 -6.96 18.77 23.87
N ARG A 115 -6.68 18.59 22.57
CA ARG A 115 -5.45 19.12 21.95
C ARG A 115 -5.37 20.64 21.98
N LEU A 116 -6.48 21.33 21.69
CA LEU A 116 -6.55 22.79 21.71
C LEU A 116 -6.29 23.34 23.11
N LEU A 117 -6.93 22.74 24.13
CA LEU A 117 -6.69 23.10 25.53
C LEU A 117 -5.25 22.85 25.96
N LEU A 118 -4.66 21.71 25.60
CA LEU A 118 -3.25 21.38 25.86
C LEU A 118 -2.27 22.33 25.15
N SER A 119 -2.69 22.90 24.01
CA SER A 119 -1.89 23.86 23.24
C SER A 119 -2.10 25.31 23.68
N GLY A 120 -2.90 25.54 24.73
CA GLY A 120 -3.16 26.87 25.29
C GLY A 120 -4.19 27.71 24.53
N PHE A 121 -4.92 27.13 23.57
CA PHE A 121 -5.99 27.86 22.86
C PHE A 121 -7.15 28.20 23.80
N PRO A 122 -7.91 29.27 23.53
CA PRO A 122 -9.18 29.54 24.21
C PRO A 122 -10.12 28.33 24.14
N LYS A 123 -11.04 28.22 25.11
CA LYS A 123 -12.04 27.15 25.12
C LYS A 123 -12.78 27.13 23.77
N PRO A 124 -12.77 26.02 23.03
CA PRO A 124 -13.38 25.97 21.71
C PRO A 124 -14.91 26.09 21.81
N VAL A 125 -15.51 26.71 20.80
CA VAL A 125 -16.96 26.80 20.65
C VAL A 125 -17.47 25.52 20.03
N LEU A 126 -18.35 24.79 20.72
CA LEU A 126 -18.84 23.50 20.24
C LEU A 126 -20.25 23.64 19.69
N CYS A 127 -20.48 23.18 18.46
CA CYS A 127 -21.80 23.18 17.86
C CYS A 127 -22.09 21.81 17.27
N ASP A 128 -23.28 21.28 17.59
CA ASP A 128 -23.81 20.05 17.02
C ASP A 128 -25.01 20.41 16.15
N ILE A 129 -24.83 20.31 14.83
CA ILE A 129 -25.86 20.65 13.85
C ILE A 129 -26.94 19.56 13.77
N ASN A 130 -26.61 18.33 14.18
CA ASN A 130 -27.47 17.18 14.01
C ASN A 130 -28.33 16.90 15.26
N SER A 131 -27.96 17.47 16.41
CA SER A 131 -28.65 17.24 17.69
C SER A 131 -29.74 18.27 17.94
N SER A 132 -30.97 17.78 18.16
CA SER A 132 -32.05 18.54 18.79
C SER A 132 -31.96 18.57 20.33
N THR A 133 -31.00 17.85 20.91
CA THR A 133 -30.85 17.73 22.37
C THR A 133 -30.06 18.88 22.97
N ASN A 134 -30.59 19.47 24.03
CA ASN A 134 -29.96 20.55 24.80
C ASN A 134 -28.84 19.99 25.70
N ASP A 135 -27.68 19.66 25.12
CA ASP A 135 -26.45 19.45 25.89
C ASP A 135 -25.86 20.81 26.26
N SER A 136 -25.63 21.05 27.56
CA SER A 136 -25.13 22.35 28.06
C SER A 136 -23.73 22.72 27.54
N ASN A 137 -22.99 21.77 26.98
CA ASN A 137 -21.66 22.01 26.42
C ASN A 137 -21.68 22.46 24.95
N TYR A 138 -22.80 22.27 24.25
CA TYR A 138 -22.96 22.61 22.84
C TYR A 138 -23.85 23.84 22.70
N VAL A 139 -23.42 24.79 21.89
CA VAL A 139 -24.20 25.98 21.59
C VAL A 139 -25.07 25.75 20.36
N SER A 140 -26.19 26.47 20.30
CA SER A 140 -27.00 26.53 19.08
C SER A 140 -26.16 27.06 17.91
N TYR A 141 -26.51 26.68 16.69
CA TYR A 141 -25.82 27.16 15.49
C TYR A 141 -25.82 28.70 15.39
N GLN A 142 -26.94 29.34 15.76
CA GLN A 142 -27.05 30.79 15.80
C GLN A 142 -26.02 31.42 16.76
N THR A 143 -25.88 30.86 17.96
CA THR A 143 -24.89 31.31 18.95
C THR A 143 -23.46 31.01 18.49
N PHE A 144 -23.22 29.87 17.85
CA PHE A 144 -21.92 29.55 17.25
C PHE A 144 -21.52 30.60 16.21
N TYR A 145 -22.47 31.00 15.37
CA TYR A 145 -22.28 32.02 14.35
C TYR A 145 -22.03 33.41 14.96
N GLU A 146 -22.79 33.81 15.97
CA GLU A 146 -22.61 35.07 16.70
C GLU A 146 -21.23 35.18 17.35
N GLN A 147 -20.68 34.06 17.86
CA GLN A 147 -19.34 34.00 18.43
C GLN A 147 -18.22 34.12 17.38
N CYS A 148 -18.54 34.00 16.09
CA CYS A 148 -17.63 34.25 14.97
C CYS A 148 -16.24 33.60 15.12
N PRO A 149 -16.17 32.26 15.25
CA PRO A 149 -14.90 31.56 15.34
C PRO A 149 -14.03 31.86 14.11
N THR A 150 -12.75 32.14 14.35
CA THR A 150 -11.77 32.43 13.28
C THR A 150 -11.34 31.17 12.53
N VAL A 151 -11.32 30.03 13.21
CA VAL A 151 -11.03 28.72 12.61
C VAL A 151 -12.21 27.79 12.90
N VAL A 152 -12.77 27.15 11.88
CA VAL A 152 -13.89 26.23 12.01
C VAL A 152 -13.43 24.82 11.63
N LEU A 153 -13.45 23.90 12.59
CA LEU A 153 -13.12 22.49 12.37
C LEU A 153 -14.41 21.70 12.13
N ILE A 154 -14.52 21.10 10.95
CA ILE A 154 -15.64 20.21 10.60
C ILE A 154 -15.19 18.79 10.86
N THR A 155 -15.79 18.15 11.86
CA THR A 155 -15.38 16.80 12.31
C THR A 155 -16.39 15.73 11.95
N ASP A 156 -17.65 16.09 11.70
CA ASP A 156 -18.75 15.16 11.46
C ASP A 156 -19.40 15.38 10.10
N ASN A 157 -20.22 14.42 9.67
CA ASN A 157 -21.01 14.56 8.45
C ASN A 157 -22.07 15.63 8.62
N LEU A 158 -22.11 16.50 7.62
CA LEU A 158 -23.03 17.62 7.57
C LEU A 158 -24.29 17.20 6.81
N PRO A 159 -25.47 17.72 7.19
CA PRO A 159 -26.70 17.50 6.43
C PRO A 159 -26.60 18.16 5.05
N ALA A 160 -27.40 17.69 4.09
CA ALA A 160 -27.32 18.08 2.67
C ALA A 160 -27.51 19.57 2.36
N ASN A 161 -27.96 20.38 3.33
CA ASN A 161 -28.29 21.80 3.14
C ASN A 161 -27.23 22.75 3.73
N PHE A 162 -25.94 22.40 3.59
CA PHE A 162 -24.86 23.09 4.29
C PHE A 162 -24.37 24.38 3.60
N ASP A 163 -24.76 24.63 2.35
CA ASP A 163 -24.29 25.78 1.56
C ASP A 163 -24.65 27.15 2.17
N TYR A 164 -25.67 27.19 3.04
CA TYR A 164 -26.13 28.43 3.69
C TYR A 164 -25.42 28.76 5.01
N ILE A 165 -24.59 27.86 5.52
CA ILE A 165 -23.99 28.00 6.85
C ILE A 165 -22.81 28.97 6.83
N PHE A 166 -22.01 28.99 5.78
CA PHE A 166 -20.89 29.92 5.71
C PHE A 166 -21.25 31.19 4.97
N ASN A 167 -21.40 32.27 5.74
CA ASN A 167 -21.59 33.59 5.17
C ASN A 167 -20.23 34.16 4.73
N PRO A 168 -20.04 34.48 3.44
CA PRO A 168 -18.75 34.95 2.90
C PRO A 168 -18.30 36.31 3.44
N THR A 169 -19.13 37.00 4.21
CA THR A 169 -18.84 38.35 4.72
C THR A 169 -17.69 38.41 5.73
N LYS A 170 -17.32 37.29 6.37
CA LYS A 170 -16.18 37.24 7.30
C LYS A 170 -15.17 36.18 6.88
N PRO A 171 -13.86 36.50 6.80
CA PRO A 171 -12.85 35.52 6.47
C PRO A 171 -12.72 34.52 7.63
N GLN A 172 -13.21 33.30 7.44
CA GLN A 172 -13.06 32.18 8.36
C GLN A 172 -12.19 31.10 7.71
N LEU A 173 -11.27 30.53 8.48
CA LEU A 173 -10.53 29.36 8.03
C LEU A 173 -11.35 28.10 8.31
N ILE A 174 -11.98 27.55 7.27
CA ILE A 174 -12.79 26.35 7.37
C ILE A 174 -11.91 25.13 7.06
N VAL A 175 -11.86 24.17 7.99
CA VAL A 175 -11.02 22.99 7.89
C VAL A 175 -11.88 21.73 7.95
N ASP A 176 -11.94 21.00 6.84
CA ASP A 176 -12.55 19.67 6.79
C ASP A 176 -11.58 18.65 7.38
N THR A 177 -11.88 18.23 8.60
CA THR A 177 -11.08 17.24 9.34
C THR A 177 -11.67 15.84 9.30
N ARG A 178 -12.80 15.63 8.60
CA ARG A 178 -13.53 14.36 8.60
C ARG A 178 -12.65 13.20 8.14
N GLU A 179 -12.87 12.05 8.77
CA GLU A 179 -12.26 10.80 8.34
C GLU A 179 -13.07 10.23 7.17
N VAL A 180 -12.38 9.78 6.11
CA VAL A 180 -13.03 9.12 4.97
C VAL A 180 -13.37 7.68 5.40
N ILE A 181 -14.49 7.54 6.12
CA ILE A 181 -15.01 6.25 6.57
C ILE A 181 -15.28 5.38 5.34
N SER A 182 -14.49 4.32 5.18
CA SER A 182 -14.84 3.26 4.23
C SER A 182 -15.92 2.40 4.87
N ASN A 183 -17.18 2.62 4.51
CA ASN A 183 -18.22 1.65 4.79
C ASN A 183 -17.95 0.40 3.96
N TYR A 184 -17.18 -0.55 4.51
CA TYR A 184 -16.93 -1.84 3.88
C TYR A 184 -18.20 -2.71 3.81
N ARG A 185 -19.23 -2.38 4.60
CA ARG A 185 -20.48 -3.17 4.68
C ARG A 185 -21.52 -2.79 3.64
N SER A 186 -21.53 -1.55 3.15
CA SER A 186 -22.40 -1.19 2.03
C SER A 186 -21.62 -1.40 0.75
N HIS A 187 -22.10 -2.26 -0.15
CA HIS A 187 -21.59 -2.38 -1.53
C HIS A 187 -21.73 -1.08 -2.35
N GLN A 188 -22.09 0.04 -1.71
CA GLN A 188 -22.14 1.32 -2.37
C GLN A 188 -20.73 1.76 -2.76
N PRO A 189 -20.58 2.31 -3.97
CA PRO A 189 -19.33 2.90 -4.37
C PRO A 189 -18.92 3.90 -3.31
N LEU A 190 -17.72 3.68 -2.77
CA LEU A 190 -16.89 4.62 -2.03
C LEU A 190 -17.50 6.03 -2.05
N GLN A 191 -18.31 6.39 -1.05
CA GLN A 191 -18.81 7.75 -0.95
C GLN A 191 -17.59 8.62 -0.68
N TYR A 192 -17.08 9.25 -1.73
CA TYR A 192 -16.12 10.33 -1.59
C TYR A 192 -16.78 11.34 -0.67
N LEU A 193 -16.06 11.78 0.37
CA LEU A 193 -16.52 12.92 1.16
C LEU A 193 -16.84 14.03 0.17
N MET A 194 -18.11 14.44 0.12
CA MET A 194 -18.49 15.55 -0.73
C MET A 194 -17.63 16.74 -0.31
N PRO A 195 -16.92 17.38 -1.26
CA PRO A 195 -16.14 18.57 -0.96
C PRO A 195 -17.07 19.60 -0.36
N ILE A 196 -16.65 20.20 0.75
CA ILE A 196 -17.35 21.33 1.34
C ILE A 196 -16.79 22.57 0.64
N PRO A 197 -17.63 23.41 0.02
CA PRO A 197 -17.17 24.65 -0.59
C PRO A 197 -16.34 25.48 0.39
N ASP A 198 -15.25 26.08 -0.09
CA ASP A 198 -14.35 26.95 0.68
C ASP A 198 -13.68 26.32 1.93
N ALA A 199 -13.79 25.00 2.10
CA ALA A 199 -13.11 24.27 3.16
C ALA A 199 -11.80 23.64 2.67
N TYR A 200 -10.78 23.67 3.51
CA TYR A 200 -9.49 23.03 3.26
C TYR A 200 -9.42 21.69 3.99
N ARG A 201 -8.94 20.65 3.32
CA ARG A 201 -8.81 19.32 3.94
C ARG A 201 -7.51 19.21 4.74
N ALA A 202 -7.63 18.83 6.00
CA ALA A 202 -6.46 18.57 6.86
C ALA A 202 -6.72 17.49 7.92
N PHE A 203 -5.63 16.97 8.52
CA PHE A 203 -5.62 16.01 9.63
C PHE A 203 -6.21 14.62 9.35
N GLY A 204 -6.84 14.39 8.22
CA GLY A 204 -7.55 13.15 7.96
C GLY A 204 -6.66 11.90 7.93
N ASN A 205 -5.34 12.06 7.81
CA ASN A 205 -4.36 10.98 7.94
C ASN A 205 -3.95 10.66 9.39
N ILE A 206 -4.41 11.45 10.36
CA ILE A 206 -4.05 11.36 11.79
C ILE A 206 -5.22 10.79 12.57
N SER A 207 -4.95 9.80 13.41
CA SER A 207 -5.95 9.19 14.29
C SER A 207 -6.39 10.13 15.42
N ASN A 208 -7.56 9.87 16.03
CA ASN A 208 -8.05 10.70 17.14
C ASN A 208 -7.06 10.73 18.32
N TRP A 209 -6.43 9.59 18.62
CA TRP A 209 -5.41 9.52 19.67
C TRP A 209 -4.16 10.37 19.36
N GLU A 210 -3.72 10.39 18.10
CA GLU A 210 -2.58 11.20 17.66
C GLU A 210 -2.92 12.69 17.57
N ILE A 211 -4.19 13.06 17.33
CA ILE A 211 -4.62 14.46 17.44
C ILE A 211 -4.51 14.91 18.90
N GLU A 212 -5.05 14.12 19.82
CA GLU A 212 -5.06 14.45 21.26
C GLU A 212 -3.63 14.56 21.82
N ASN A 213 -2.80 13.55 21.56
CA ASN A 213 -1.49 13.40 22.21
C ASN A 213 -0.32 13.91 21.36
N GLY A 214 -0.55 14.21 20.08
CA GLY A 214 0.51 14.44 19.10
C GLY A 214 1.05 13.15 18.50
N THR A 215 1.85 13.29 17.44
CA THR A 215 2.54 12.16 16.82
C THR A 215 3.86 12.58 16.19
N GLU A 216 4.91 11.82 16.49
CA GLU A 216 6.18 11.91 15.78
C GLU A 216 6.23 11.00 14.56
N ARG A 217 5.16 10.23 14.28
CA ARG A 217 5.17 9.18 13.25
C ARG A 217 4.87 9.74 11.87
N LEU A 218 3.97 10.70 11.77
CA LEU A 218 3.45 11.18 10.50
C LEU A 218 3.37 12.71 10.50
N PRO A 219 3.71 13.38 9.38
CA PRO A 219 3.36 14.77 9.19
C PRO A 219 1.84 14.92 9.03
N VAL A 220 1.30 16.10 9.33
CA VAL A 220 -0.10 16.41 9.05
C VAL A 220 -0.27 16.59 7.55
N ALA A 221 -1.13 15.79 6.94
CA ALA A 221 -1.49 15.98 5.53
C ALA A 221 -2.44 17.17 5.39
N ILE A 222 -2.13 18.07 4.46
CA ILE A 222 -2.99 19.16 4.03
C ILE A 222 -3.10 19.18 2.51
N GLU A 223 -4.20 19.73 2.00
CA GLU A 223 -4.41 19.92 0.57
C GLU A 223 -3.44 20.94 -0.03
N GLN A 224 -2.97 20.73 -1.27
CA GLN A 224 -1.94 21.56 -1.90
C GLN A 224 -2.31 23.05 -2.04
N SER A 225 -3.61 23.37 -2.11
CA SER A 225 -4.16 24.74 -2.18
C SER A 225 -4.44 25.37 -0.82
N SER A 226 -3.95 24.78 0.26
CA SER A 226 -4.21 25.28 1.63
C SER A 226 -3.53 26.62 1.90
N PRO A 227 -4.20 27.53 2.62
CA PRO A 227 -3.69 28.86 2.90
C PRO A 227 -2.66 28.81 4.04
N ILE A 228 -1.82 29.85 4.17
CA ILE A 228 -0.74 29.88 5.16
C ILE A 228 -1.28 29.93 6.60
N GLU A 229 -2.47 30.46 6.79
CA GLU A 229 -3.21 30.50 8.06
C GLU A 229 -3.45 29.07 8.59
N LEU A 230 -3.72 28.10 7.70
CA LEU A 230 -3.85 26.70 8.08
C LEU A 230 -2.54 26.11 8.56
N VAL A 231 -1.44 26.43 7.88
CA VAL A 231 -0.09 26.00 8.27
C VAL A 231 0.26 26.57 9.64
N GLN A 232 0.04 27.85 9.85
CA GLN A 232 0.28 28.52 11.14
C GLN A 232 -0.59 27.93 12.25
N PHE A 233 -1.87 27.63 11.96
CA PHE A 233 -2.77 26.97 12.89
C PHE A 233 -2.22 25.60 13.31
N ILE A 234 -1.80 24.76 12.37
CA ILE A 234 -1.23 23.42 12.64
C ILE A 234 0.06 23.53 13.46
N LEU A 235 0.94 24.47 13.14
CA LEU A 235 2.17 24.68 13.90
C LEU A 235 1.89 25.15 15.34
N LYS A 236 0.88 26.01 15.53
CA LYS A 236 0.44 26.46 16.86
C LYS A 236 -0.14 25.34 17.72
N LEU A 237 -0.64 24.24 17.12
CA LEU A 237 -1.01 23.04 17.88
C LEU A 237 0.20 22.37 18.54
N ASN A 238 1.44 22.63 18.10
CA ASN A 238 2.69 22.20 18.75
C ASN A 238 2.75 20.70 19.14
N CYS A 239 2.25 19.81 18.28
CA CYS A 239 2.21 18.37 18.54
C CYS A 239 2.60 17.50 17.34
N PHE A 240 3.05 18.11 16.25
CA PHE A 240 3.42 17.44 15.01
C PHE A 240 4.85 17.82 14.63
N PRO A 241 5.88 17.26 15.29
CA PRO A 241 7.28 17.63 15.05
C PRO A 241 7.78 17.28 13.65
N ARG A 242 7.12 16.35 12.94
CA ARG A 242 7.42 16.05 11.52
C ARG A 242 6.90 17.11 10.55
N GLY A 243 6.18 18.12 11.03
CA GLY A 243 5.65 19.21 10.22
C GLY A 243 4.45 18.80 9.39
N ILE A 244 4.38 19.35 8.18
CA ILE A 244 3.20 19.36 7.32
C ILE A 244 3.59 18.84 5.94
N SER A 245 2.74 18.00 5.36
CA SER A 245 2.88 17.51 4.00
C SER A 245 1.74 18.00 3.13
N PHE A 246 2.06 18.67 2.02
CA PHE A 246 1.08 19.09 1.02
C PHE A 246 0.79 17.95 0.06
N ILE A 247 -0.49 17.67 -0.17
CA ILE A 247 -0.94 16.49 -0.90
C ILE A 247 -2.04 16.89 -1.87
N ASP A 248 -2.06 16.30 -3.05
CA ASP A 248 -3.15 16.47 -4.00
C ASP A 248 -4.47 15.85 -3.45
N PRO A 249 -5.64 16.35 -3.86
CA PRO A 249 -6.92 15.92 -3.31
C PRO A 249 -7.19 14.42 -3.49
N PHE A 250 -6.68 13.83 -4.57
CA PHE A 250 -6.84 12.41 -4.86
C PHE A 250 -5.97 11.54 -3.95
N SER A 251 -4.72 11.94 -3.73
CA SER A 251 -3.80 11.26 -2.82
C SER A 251 -4.21 11.40 -1.37
N TYR A 252 -4.82 12.53 -0.97
CA TYR A 252 -5.31 12.75 0.39
C TYR A 252 -6.28 11.66 0.84
N ASN A 253 -7.33 11.41 0.04
CA ASN A 253 -8.31 10.35 0.31
C ASN A 253 -7.69 8.96 0.37
N ASN A 254 -6.62 8.74 -0.39
CA ASN A 254 -5.93 7.47 -0.44
C ASN A 254 -4.99 7.24 0.76
N ILE A 255 -4.39 8.29 1.31
CA ILE A 255 -3.44 8.18 2.43
C ILE A 255 -4.11 7.76 3.72
N GLN A 256 -5.32 8.26 3.99
CA GLN A 256 -6.09 7.88 5.18
C GLN A 256 -6.32 6.37 5.29
N ARG A 257 -6.32 5.64 4.16
CA ARG A 257 -6.73 4.22 4.08
C ARG A 257 -5.57 3.22 3.94
N LYS A 258 -4.31 3.69 3.91
CA LYS A 258 -3.20 2.91 3.32
C LYS A 258 -2.43 1.98 4.25
N SER A 259 -2.55 2.06 5.58
CA SER A 259 -1.57 1.39 6.46
C SER A 259 -1.54 -0.15 6.32
N PHE A 260 -2.70 -0.82 6.18
CA PHE A 260 -2.73 -2.29 6.10
C PHE A 260 -2.91 -2.87 4.68
N ARG A 261 -3.49 -2.12 3.75
CA ARG A 261 -3.86 -2.64 2.41
C ARG A 261 -2.65 -3.12 1.60
N ASN A 262 -1.50 -2.46 1.74
CA ASN A 262 -0.28 -2.85 1.03
C ASN A 262 0.40 -4.08 1.65
N CYS A 263 0.05 -4.45 2.89
CA CYS A 263 0.56 -5.64 3.57
C CYS A 263 -0.32 -6.88 3.31
N LEU A 264 -1.61 -6.67 3.02
CA LEU A 264 -2.57 -7.76 2.84
C LEU A 264 -2.19 -8.69 1.69
N PHE A 265 -1.83 -8.16 0.52
CA PHE A 265 -1.45 -9.00 -0.63
C PHE A 265 -0.23 -9.90 -0.30
N PRO A 266 0.93 -9.37 0.17
CA PRO A 266 2.06 -10.19 0.58
C PRO A 266 1.73 -11.21 1.66
N LEU A 267 0.89 -10.84 2.64
CA LEU A 267 0.48 -11.73 3.72
C LEU A 267 -0.32 -12.92 3.18
N VAL A 268 -1.33 -12.66 2.37
CA VAL A 268 -2.17 -13.71 1.75
C VAL A 268 -1.33 -14.60 0.84
N THR A 269 -0.46 -14.02 0.00
CA THR A 269 0.47 -14.78 -0.85
C THR A 269 1.38 -15.67 -0.01
N THR A 270 1.89 -15.16 1.11
CA THR A 270 2.74 -15.93 2.03
C THR A 270 2.00 -17.09 2.67
N ILE A 271 0.77 -16.88 3.15
CA ILE A 271 -0.08 -17.93 3.73
C ILE A 271 -0.36 -19.03 2.71
N ILE A 272 -0.70 -18.66 1.47
CA ILE A 272 -0.97 -19.62 0.39
C ILE A 272 0.28 -20.45 0.08
N ILE A 273 1.43 -19.80 -0.15
CA ILE A 273 2.69 -20.49 -0.47
C ILE A 273 3.09 -21.41 0.69
N PHE A 274 3.05 -20.93 1.93
CA PHE A 274 3.39 -21.72 3.11
C PHE A 274 2.47 -22.94 3.26
N THR A 275 1.16 -22.76 3.10
CA THR A 275 0.17 -23.84 3.21
C THR A 275 0.38 -24.91 2.13
N LEU A 276 0.60 -24.50 0.88
CA LEU A 276 0.89 -25.42 -0.22
C LEU A 276 2.21 -26.18 0.00
N THR A 277 3.24 -25.47 0.45
CA THR A 277 4.55 -26.05 0.78
C THR A 277 4.43 -27.06 1.92
N PHE A 278 3.67 -26.72 2.96
CA PHE A 278 3.40 -27.59 4.09
C PHE A 278 2.62 -28.84 3.68
N LEU A 279 1.55 -28.70 2.89
CA LEU A 279 0.76 -29.82 2.39
C LEU A 279 1.63 -30.76 1.54
N PHE A 280 2.46 -30.21 0.65
CA PHE A 280 3.36 -30.99 -0.17
C PHE A 280 4.40 -31.74 0.68
N ALA A 281 4.98 -31.05 1.67
CA ALA A 281 5.90 -31.65 2.62
C ALA A 281 5.24 -32.78 3.44
N MET A 282 3.95 -32.67 3.78
CA MET A 282 3.18 -33.72 4.45
C MET A 282 2.93 -34.93 3.55
N ILE A 283 2.69 -34.73 2.25
CA ILE A 283 2.58 -35.82 1.27
C ILE A 283 3.93 -36.54 1.15
N GLU A 284 5.02 -35.79 0.99
CA GLU A 284 6.38 -36.34 0.94
C GLU A 284 6.74 -37.07 2.25
N TYR A 285 6.35 -36.52 3.40
CA TYR A 285 6.52 -37.15 4.71
C TYR A 285 5.79 -38.48 4.80
N ASN A 286 4.50 -38.53 4.42
CA ASN A 286 3.70 -39.75 4.46
C ASN A 286 4.27 -40.84 3.56
N HIS A 287 4.80 -40.47 2.39
CA HIS A 287 5.46 -41.41 1.49
C HIS A 287 6.75 -41.99 2.09
N GLN A 288 7.51 -41.20 2.83
CA GLN A 288 8.81 -41.60 3.40
C GLN A 288 8.74 -42.12 4.85
N ARG A 289 7.55 -42.05 5.47
CA ARG A 289 7.32 -42.37 6.90
C ARG A 289 7.84 -43.74 7.33
N ASN A 290 7.87 -44.72 6.42
CA ASN A 290 8.29 -46.09 6.73
C ASN A 290 9.81 -46.25 6.92
N TYR A 291 10.62 -45.27 6.51
CA TYR A 291 12.08 -45.42 6.48
C TYR A 291 12.83 -44.67 7.62
N TYR A 292 12.33 -43.54 8.15
CA TYR A 292 13.08 -42.74 9.13
C TYR A 292 12.18 -41.99 10.13
N ARG A 293 12.25 -42.30 11.44
CA ARG A 293 11.24 -41.87 12.43
C ARG A 293 11.64 -40.72 13.38
N GLU A 294 12.93 -40.47 13.66
CA GLU A 294 13.31 -39.64 14.84
C GLU A 294 13.99 -38.28 14.57
N GLN A 295 14.72 -38.07 13.45
CA GLN A 295 15.36 -36.76 13.16
C GLN A 295 14.61 -35.89 12.14
N PHE A 296 13.34 -36.19 11.91
CA PHE A 296 12.66 -35.81 10.67
C PHE A 296 11.91 -34.47 10.75
N ILE A 297 11.32 -34.12 11.90
CA ILE A 297 10.44 -32.95 12.05
C ILE A 297 11.18 -31.64 11.77
N TYR A 298 12.34 -31.42 12.39
CA TYR A 298 13.12 -30.19 12.21
C TYR A 298 13.70 -30.06 10.80
N ARG A 299 14.09 -31.17 10.17
CA ARG A 299 14.57 -31.18 8.77
C ARG A 299 13.46 -30.80 7.80
N TYR A 300 12.24 -31.30 8.02
CA TYR A 300 11.08 -30.93 7.19
C TYR A 300 10.67 -29.48 7.44
N ALA A 301 10.60 -29.03 8.68
CA ALA A 301 10.34 -27.62 9.01
C ALA A 301 11.37 -26.69 8.36
N SER A 302 12.65 -27.05 8.42
CA SER A 302 13.74 -26.35 7.73
C SER A 302 13.54 -26.33 6.21
N SER A 303 13.15 -27.45 5.60
CA SER A 303 12.87 -27.54 4.16
C SER A 303 11.67 -26.68 3.75
N ILE A 304 10.56 -26.72 4.51
CA ILE A 304 9.36 -25.91 4.28
C ILE A 304 9.68 -24.42 4.37
N THR A 305 10.45 -24.01 5.38
CA THR A 305 10.83 -22.60 5.55
C THR A 305 11.79 -22.11 4.46
N ALA A 306 12.80 -22.90 4.07
CA ALA A 306 13.68 -22.57 2.95
C ALA A 306 12.92 -22.41 1.63
N THR A 307 12.07 -23.38 1.31
CA THR A 307 11.30 -23.39 0.06
C THR A 307 10.27 -22.26 0.02
N THR A 308 9.63 -21.94 1.15
CA THR A 308 8.77 -20.76 1.28
C THR A 308 9.58 -19.46 1.07
N SER A 309 10.76 -19.34 1.69
CA SER A 309 11.64 -18.18 1.57
C SER A 309 12.06 -17.90 0.12
N ILE A 310 12.59 -18.91 -0.59
CA ILE A 310 13.04 -18.75 -1.98
C ILE A 310 11.87 -18.52 -2.95
N THR A 311 10.70 -19.11 -2.68
CA THR A 311 9.50 -18.89 -3.50
C THR A 311 9.01 -17.45 -3.35
N LEU A 312 8.95 -16.92 -2.12
CA LEU A 312 8.63 -15.51 -1.87
C LEU A 312 9.64 -14.55 -2.51
N LEU A 313 10.93 -14.88 -2.44
CA LEU A 313 11.99 -14.13 -3.10
C LEU A 313 11.82 -14.14 -4.63
N SER A 314 11.37 -15.26 -5.20
CA SER A 314 11.10 -15.38 -6.62
C SER A 314 9.89 -14.54 -7.03
N VAL A 315 8.79 -14.59 -6.25
CA VAL A 315 7.59 -13.75 -6.45
C VAL A 315 7.93 -12.26 -6.37
N LEU A 316 8.82 -11.86 -5.46
CA LEU A 316 9.32 -10.49 -5.36
C LEU A 316 9.93 -9.99 -6.68
N PHE A 317 10.75 -10.82 -7.33
CA PHE A 317 11.46 -10.47 -8.55
C PHE A 317 10.72 -10.80 -9.84
N LEU A 318 9.65 -11.61 -9.79
CA LEU A 318 8.83 -11.97 -10.95
C LEU A 318 8.08 -10.77 -11.56
N LEU A 319 7.72 -9.78 -10.74
CA LEU A 319 6.90 -8.66 -11.20
C LEU A 319 7.58 -7.77 -12.26
N SER A 320 8.89 -7.49 -12.11
CA SER A 320 9.61 -6.63 -13.06
C SER A 320 9.63 -7.20 -14.47
N PRO A 321 10.08 -8.45 -14.70
CA PRO A 321 10.10 -9.00 -16.03
C PRO A 321 8.68 -9.18 -16.61
N ILE A 322 7.65 -9.49 -15.81
CA ILE A 322 6.26 -9.51 -16.30
C ILE A 322 5.85 -8.14 -16.85
N ARG A 323 6.07 -7.07 -16.07
CA ARG A 323 5.72 -5.70 -16.49
C ARG A 323 6.46 -5.31 -17.77
N GLU A 324 7.74 -5.66 -17.87
CA GLU A 324 8.55 -5.37 -19.05
C GLU A 324 8.11 -6.18 -20.27
N SER A 325 7.78 -7.47 -20.10
CA SER A 325 7.19 -8.28 -21.17
C SER A 325 5.89 -7.67 -21.68
N ILE A 326 4.99 -7.22 -20.79
CA ILE A 326 3.74 -6.57 -21.17
C ILE A 326 4.02 -5.27 -21.93
N ASN A 327 4.93 -4.44 -21.44
CA ASN A 327 5.30 -3.19 -22.11
C ASN A 327 5.90 -3.45 -23.49
N LEU A 328 6.75 -4.48 -23.62
CA LEU A 328 7.32 -4.90 -24.90
C LEU A 328 6.21 -5.36 -25.86
N ILE A 329 5.31 -6.24 -25.42
CA ILE A 329 4.19 -6.73 -26.24
C ILE A 329 3.30 -5.57 -26.68
N ASN A 330 2.95 -4.66 -25.77
CA ASN A 330 2.15 -3.47 -26.10
C ASN A 330 2.86 -2.57 -27.11
N SER A 331 4.18 -2.38 -26.96
CA SER A 331 4.97 -1.59 -27.92
C SER A 331 5.02 -2.22 -29.30
N LEU A 332 5.02 -3.55 -29.39
CA LEU A 332 5.01 -4.30 -30.65
C LEU A 332 3.62 -4.31 -31.31
N ILE A 333 2.54 -4.44 -30.53
CA ILE A 333 1.18 -4.61 -31.05
C ILE A 333 0.50 -3.26 -31.30
N LEU A 334 0.49 -2.35 -30.33
CA LEU A 334 -0.42 -1.21 -30.33
C LEU A 334 0.18 0.06 -30.95
N LYS A 335 1.49 0.11 -31.21
CA LYS A 335 2.28 1.30 -31.61
C LYS A 335 2.05 2.57 -30.76
N LYS A 336 1.20 2.52 -29.74
CA LYS A 336 0.85 3.62 -28.85
C LYS A 336 1.70 3.47 -27.60
N GLN A 337 2.74 4.30 -27.51
CA GLN A 337 3.56 4.41 -26.32
C GLN A 337 2.73 5.14 -25.23
N ASP A 338 2.81 4.65 -24.00
CA ASP A 338 2.53 5.40 -22.75
C ASP A 338 1.15 5.28 -22.08
N ILE A 339 0.16 4.61 -22.65
CA ILE A 339 -1.07 4.34 -21.89
C ILE A 339 -0.96 2.97 -21.25
N VAL A 340 -0.36 2.89 -20.05
CA VAL A 340 -0.53 1.71 -19.18
C VAL A 340 -2.02 1.66 -18.81
N PRO A 341 -2.78 0.64 -19.25
CA PRO A 341 -4.20 0.58 -18.95
C PRO A 341 -4.45 0.68 -17.44
N SER A 342 -5.41 1.49 -17.03
CA SER A 342 -5.87 1.57 -15.62
C SER A 342 -6.21 0.19 -15.02
N ARG A 343 -6.48 -0.80 -15.88
CA ARG A 343 -6.68 -2.22 -15.54
C ARG A 343 -5.48 -2.87 -14.83
N TRP A 344 -4.28 -2.32 -14.89
CA TRP A 344 -3.08 -2.88 -14.21
C TRP A 344 -2.88 -2.39 -12.78
N MET A 345 -3.93 -1.89 -12.12
CA MET A 345 -3.88 -1.46 -10.72
C MET A 345 -3.31 -2.56 -9.80
N PHE A 346 -3.54 -3.84 -10.12
CA PHE A 346 -2.96 -4.96 -9.39
C PHE A 346 -1.42 -4.99 -9.42
N LEU A 347 -0.80 -4.80 -10.59
CA LEU A 347 0.66 -4.77 -10.72
C LEU A 347 1.26 -3.60 -9.94
N HIS A 348 0.57 -2.45 -9.92
CA HIS A 348 0.98 -1.31 -9.12
C HIS A 348 0.94 -1.62 -7.62
N ARG A 349 -0.15 -2.23 -7.14
CA ARG A 349 -0.26 -2.67 -5.73
C ARG A 349 0.81 -3.70 -5.38
N TRP A 350 1.07 -4.68 -6.25
CA TRP A 350 2.16 -5.64 -6.05
C TRP A 350 3.52 -4.92 -5.98
N ASN A 351 3.79 -3.95 -6.86
CA ASN A 351 5.04 -3.20 -6.83
C ASN A 351 5.24 -2.45 -5.51
N GLN A 352 4.18 -1.85 -4.96
CA GLN A 352 4.22 -1.20 -3.63
C GLN A 352 4.44 -2.19 -2.49
N SER A 353 4.08 -3.45 -2.71
CA SER A 353 4.09 -4.50 -1.70
C SER A 353 5.43 -5.28 -1.62
N LYS A 354 6.38 -4.98 -2.51
CA LYS A 354 7.69 -5.64 -2.62
C LYS A 354 8.45 -5.71 -1.29
N ARG A 355 8.45 -4.60 -0.52
CA ARG A 355 9.14 -4.54 0.78
C ARG A 355 8.70 -5.63 1.75
N TYR A 356 7.39 -5.90 1.82
CA TYR A 356 6.85 -6.91 2.73
C TYR A 356 7.19 -8.33 2.28
N LEU A 357 7.16 -8.60 0.96
CA LEU A 357 7.61 -9.89 0.42
C LEU A 357 9.08 -10.16 0.73
N ALA A 358 9.93 -9.14 0.64
CA ALA A 358 11.34 -9.25 1.03
C ALA A 358 11.50 -9.56 2.53
N TRP A 359 10.76 -8.89 3.41
CA TRP A 359 10.80 -9.15 4.85
C TRP A 359 10.26 -10.52 5.22
N TYR A 360 9.17 -10.98 4.60
CA TYR A 360 8.66 -12.33 4.83
C TYR A 360 9.64 -13.39 4.33
N SER A 361 10.23 -13.19 3.15
CA SER A 361 11.30 -14.06 2.64
C SER A 361 12.48 -14.14 3.62
N LEU A 362 12.93 -12.99 4.17
CA LEU A 362 13.97 -12.95 5.19
C LEU A 362 13.56 -13.69 6.47
N GLY A 363 12.35 -13.45 6.98
CA GLY A 363 11.84 -14.11 8.18
C GLY A 363 11.86 -15.64 8.04
N PHE A 364 11.40 -16.17 6.91
CA PHE A 364 11.49 -17.60 6.61
C PHE A 364 12.94 -18.09 6.43
N GLY A 365 13.83 -17.28 5.87
CA GLY A 365 15.26 -17.60 5.78
C GLY A 365 15.95 -17.70 7.14
N ILE A 366 15.60 -16.83 8.09
CA ILE A 366 16.09 -16.88 9.47
C ILE A 366 15.52 -18.11 10.20
N LEU A 367 14.22 -18.39 10.05
CA LEU A 367 13.61 -19.60 10.62
C LEU A 367 14.26 -20.88 10.08
N HIS A 368 14.57 -20.91 8.78
CA HIS A 368 15.31 -22.01 8.17
C HIS A 368 16.66 -22.25 8.85
N LEU A 369 17.42 -21.17 9.09
CA LEU A 369 18.71 -21.24 9.81
C LEU A 369 18.54 -21.73 11.25
N ILE A 370 17.53 -21.26 11.97
CA ILE A 370 17.22 -21.72 13.34
C ILE A 370 16.91 -23.21 13.36
N PHE A 371 16.08 -23.70 12.43
CA PHE A 371 15.76 -25.13 12.34
C PHE A 371 16.98 -25.98 11.95
N LEU A 372 17.88 -25.47 11.09
CA LEU A 372 19.15 -26.13 10.80
C LEU A 372 20.05 -26.22 12.03
N PHE A 373 20.09 -25.17 12.86
CA PHE A 373 20.88 -25.17 14.09
C PHE A 373 20.35 -26.17 15.14
N ILE A 374 19.01 -26.28 15.26
CA ILE A 374 18.34 -27.20 16.19
C ILE A 374 18.43 -28.65 15.73
N ALA A 375 18.44 -28.90 14.41
CA ALA A 375 18.62 -30.23 13.86
C ALA A 375 20.04 -30.74 14.20
N LYS A 376 20.18 -31.41 15.35
CA LYS A 376 21.43 -31.92 15.94
C LYS A 376 22.31 -32.54 14.86
N ASN A 377 23.43 -31.89 14.59
CA ASN A 377 24.10 -31.96 13.30
C ASN A 377 25.15 -33.07 13.26
N ASP A 378 24.73 -34.34 13.23
CA ASP A 378 25.63 -35.44 12.78
C ASP A 378 26.06 -35.27 11.31
N PHE A 379 25.42 -34.32 10.61
CA PHE A 379 25.66 -33.86 9.25
C PHE A 379 27.02 -33.17 9.03
N ASN A 380 27.73 -32.77 10.10
CA ASN A 380 28.94 -31.95 10.02
C ASN A 380 30.23 -32.69 9.60
N ARG A 381 30.17 -33.99 9.25
CA ARG A 381 31.39 -34.80 9.05
C ARG A 381 31.98 -34.84 7.63
N LYS A 382 31.39 -34.23 6.59
CA LYS A 382 31.90 -34.34 5.20
C LYS A 382 32.07 -33.00 4.47
N ILE A 383 33.22 -32.85 3.82
CA ILE A 383 33.69 -31.67 3.05
C ILE A 383 32.69 -31.20 1.97
N PHE A 384 31.86 -32.08 1.40
CA PHE A 384 30.84 -31.74 0.40
C PHE A 384 29.70 -30.84 0.94
N PHE A 385 29.60 -30.64 2.25
CA PHE A 385 28.62 -29.74 2.86
C PHE A 385 29.05 -28.27 2.91
N PHE A 386 30.31 -27.96 2.62
CA PHE A 386 30.84 -26.60 2.76
C PHE A 386 30.19 -25.61 1.78
N PHE A 387 30.10 -25.97 0.48
CA PHE A 387 29.59 -25.06 -0.54
C PHE A 387 28.11 -24.67 -0.37
N PRO A 388 27.15 -25.61 -0.16
CA PRO A 388 25.77 -25.23 0.11
C PRO A 388 25.66 -24.30 1.31
N VAL A 389 26.37 -24.58 2.41
CA VAL A 389 26.30 -23.75 3.62
C VAL A 389 26.81 -22.35 3.36
N ILE A 390 27.94 -22.19 2.66
CA ILE A 390 28.46 -20.87 2.28
C ILE A 390 27.47 -20.12 1.40
N PHE A 391 26.95 -20.75 0.34
CA PHE A 391 26.00 -20.08 -0.54
C PHE A 391 24.72 -19.70 0.21
N GLY A 392 24.22 -20.54 1.11
CA GLY A 392 23.06 -20.24 1.95
C GLY A 392 23.31 -19.06 2.90
N LEU A 393 24.47 -19.02 3.55
CA LEU A 393 24.85 -17.92 4.44
C LEU A 393 25.08 -16.61 3.66
N PHE A 394 25.72 -16.68 2.50
CA PHE A 394 25.90 -15.53 1.63
C PHE A 394 24.57 -14.99 1.10
N THR A 395 23.66 -15.87 0.66
CA THR A 395 22.28 -15.50 0.32
C THR A 395 21.60 -14.80 1.48
N LEU A 396 21.71 -15.31 2.71
CA LEU A 396 21.09 -14.68 3.88
C LEU A 396 21.66 -13.28 4.14
N ILE A 397 22.98 -13.09 4.04
CA ILE A 397 23.61 -11.77 4.18
C ILE A 397 23.08 -10.79 3.14
N VAL A 398 23.06 -11.19 1.86
CA VAL A 398 22.55 -10.33 0.78
C VAL A 398 21.05 -10.04 0.96
N LEU A 399 20.27 -11.02 1.41
CA LEU A 399 18.85 -10.84 1.71
C LEU A 399 18.63 -9.88 2.89
N CYS A 400 19.45 -9.95 3.95
CA CYS A 400 19.45 -8.98 5.04
C CYS A 400 19.70 -7.56 4.52
N ILE A 401 20.72 -7.36 3.69
CA ILE A 401 21.01 -6.05 3.08
C ILE A 401 19.80 -5.56 2.28
N LEU A 402 19.23 -6.41 1.44
CA LEU A 402 18.05 -6.07 0.64
C LEU A 402 16.84 -5.69 1.51
N SER A 403 16.57 -6.46 2.58
CA SER A 403 15.51 -6.18 3.54
C SER A 403 15.76 -4.87 4.30
N PHE A 404 17.01 -4.55 4.64
CA PHE A 404 17.35 -3.30 5.30
C PHE A 404 17.12 -2.09 4.41
N VAL A 405 17.46 -2.18 3.12
CA VAL A 405 17.21 -1.11 2.14
C VAL A 405 15.72 -0.75 2.04
N TYR A 406 14.82 -1.69 2.32
CA TYR A 406 13.38 -1.45 2.31
C TYR A 406 12.83 -0.77 3.57
N PHE A 407 13.63 -0.53 4.61
CA PHE A 407 13.19 0.31 5.73
C PHE A 407 13.04 1.76 5.29
N PRO A 408 11.90 2.43 5.60
CA PRO A 408 11.66 3.80 5.17
C PRO A 408 12.83 4.75 5.47
N TRP A 409 13.36 4.73 6.70
CA TRP A 409 14.44 5.61 7.12
C TRP A 409 15.76 5.40 6.36
N ILE A 410 16.02 4.18 5.85
CA ILE A 410 17.21 3.88 5.04
C ILE A 410 16.93 4.29 3.60
N SER A 411 15.78 3.90 3.06
CA SER A 411 15.39 4.19 1.68
C SER A 411 15.33 5.69 1.39
N GLU A 412 14.90 6.51 2.35
CA GLU A 412 14.83 7.97 2.22
C GLU A 412 16.21 8.65 2.24
N ARG A 413 17.23 7.98 2.80
CA ARG A 413 18.61 8.48 2.85
C ARG A 413 19.45 8.08 1.65
N LEU A 414 19.02 7.06 0.90
CA LEU A 414 19.72 6.59 -0.28
C LEU A 414 19.36 7.45 -1.49
N GLN A 415 20.37 7.78 -2.30
CA GLN A 415 20.09 8.37 -3.60
C GLN A 415 19.33 7.36 -4.47
N TRP A 416 18.48 7.85 -5.38
CA TRP A 416 17.67 6.98 -6.24
C TRP A 416 18.52 5.95 -7.01
N ARG A 417 19.73 6.34 -7.45
CA ARG A 417 20.68 5.45 -8.13
C ARG A 417 21.18 4.32 -7.21
N GLU A 418 21.52 4.62 -5.97
CA GLU A 418 21.99 3.64 -4.98
C GLU A 418 20.88 2.66 -4.63
N TYR A 419 19.69 3.19 -4.32
CA TYR A 419 18.48 2.40 -4.08
C TYR A 419 18.17 1.49 -5.27
N TYR A 420 18.26 2.01 -6.50
CA TYR A 420 18.05 1.25 -7.72
C TYR A 420 19.09 0.13 -7.88
N ILE A 421 20.38 0.40 -7.64
CA ILE A 421 21.45 -0.61 -7.72
C ILE A 421 21.16 -1.76 -6.76
N LEU A 422 20.87 -1.43 -5.49
CA LEU A 422 20.61 -2.42 -4.44
C LEU A 422 19.34 -3.24 -4.71
N THR A 423 18.25 -2.60 -5.11
CA THR A 423 16.99 -3.31 -5.32
C THR A 423 16.91 -4.04 -6.67
N SER A 424 17.53 -3.49 -7.71
CA SER A 424 17.39 -4.01 -9.08
C SER A 424 18.51 -4.94 -9.51
N TYR A 425 19.75 -4.80 -9.01
CA TYR A 425 20.87 -5.67 -9.39
C TYR A 425 21.25 -6.66 -8.29
N LEU A 426 21.42 -6.17 -7.05
CA LEU A 426 21.79 -7.03 -5.92
C LEU A 426 20.66 -8.02 -5.57
N GLY A 427 19.40 -7.62 -5.72
CA GLY A 427 18.25 -8.49 -5.51
C GLY A 427 18.23 -9.77 -6.38
N PRO A 428 18.25 -9.67 -7.71
CA PRO A 428 18.33 -10.84 -8.60
C PRO A 428 19.62 -11.65 -8.41
N PHE A 429 20.73 -10.99 -8.09
CA PHE A 429 21.97 -11.68 -7.73
C PHE A 429 21.76 -12.56 -6.48
N CYS A 430 21.07 -12.05 -5.45
CA CYS A 430 20.65 -12.84 -4.29
C CYS A 430 19.84 -14.08 -4.70
N LEU A 431 18.91 -13.93 -5.66
CA LEU A 431 18.09 -15.03 -6.17
C LEU A 431 18.91 -16.08 -6.91
N VAL A 432 19.91 -15.68 -7.71
CA VAL A 432 20.84 -16.62 -8.38
C VAL A 432 21.59 -17.45 -7.35
N ILE A 433 22.11 -16.84 -6.30
CA ILE A 433 22.86 -17.55 -5.26
C ILE A 433 21.95 -18.47 -4.45
N ALA A 434 20.74 -18.02 -4.13
CA ALA A 434 19.73 -18.85 -3.49
C ALA A 434 19.39 -20.08 -4.33
N PHE A 435 19.24 -19.90 -5.65
CA PHE A 435 19.02 -20.99 -6.59
C PHE A 435 20.21 -21.96 -6.62
N ILE A 436 21.45 -21.47 -6.68
CA ILE A 436 22.66 -22.31 -6.64
C ILE A 436 22.72 -23.10 -5.32
N HIS A 437 22.43 -22.46 -4.19
CA HIS A 437 22.37 -23.11 -2.88
C HIS A 437 21.41 -24.31 -2.89
N VAL A 438 20.15 -24.10 -3.33
CA VAL A 438 19.13 -25.16 -3.40
C VAL A 438 19.49 -26.22 -4.45
N TYR A 439 20.04 -25.82 -5.60
CA TYR A 439 20.45 -26.74 -6.67
C TYR A 439 21.56 -27.69 -6.22
N ILE A 440 22.61 -27.18 -5.57
CA ILE A 440 23.71 -28.02 -5.04
C ILE A 440 23.15 -28.96 -3.96
N GLN A 441 22.27 -28.46 -3.08
CA GLN A 441 21.64 -29.27 -2.04
C GLN A 441 20.72 -30.37 -2.61
N TRP A 442 20.04 -30.12 -3.73
CA TRP A 442 19.23 -31.11 -4.44
C TRP A 442 20.12 -32.13 -5.15
N LYS A 443 21.13 -31.69 -5.90
CA LYS A 443 22.00 -32.55 -6.71
C LYS A 443 22.92 -33.46 -5.88
N TYR A 444 23.49 -32.93 -4.79
CA TYR A 444 24.47 -33.63 -3.97
C TYR A 444 23.93 -34.05 -2.59
N GLY A 445 22.60 -34.04 -2.42
CA GLY A 445 21.96 -34.50 -1.20
C GLY A 445 22.26 -35.97 -0.93
N TYR A 446 23.08 -36.24 0.09
CA TYR A 446 23.76 -37.50 0.35
C TYR A 446 22.83 -38.71 0.64
N GLU A 447 21.58 -38.46 1.04
CA GLU A 447 20.68 -39.52 1.53
C GLU A 447 19.86 -40.24 0.43
N TYR A 448 19.96 -39.84 -0.85
CA TYR A 448 19.08 -40.38 -1.90
C TYR A 448 19.81 -40.71 -3.21
N LEU A 449 20.92 -41.42 -3.09
CA LEU A 449 21.71 -41.93 -4.21
C LEU A 449 20.96 -42.88 -5.18
N HIS A 450 19.69 -43.23 -4.94
CA HIS A 450 18.99 -44.22 -5.75
C HIS A 450 17.68 -43.81 -6.45
N GLN A 451 17.11 -42.62 -6.20
CA GLN A 451 16.02 -42.13 -7.07
C GLN A 451 15.88 -40.61 -6.96
N GLN A 452 16.21 -39.91 -8.06
CA GLN A 452 15.95 -38.48 -8.20
C GLN A 452 14.49 -38.26 -8.58
N ASP A 453 13.61 -38.26 -7.58
CA ASP A 453 12.19 -37.99 -7.83
C ASP A 453 11.99 -36.49 -8.10
N PHE A 454 11.45 -36.17 -9.27
CA PHE A 454 11.06 -34.79 -9.62
C PHE A 454 9.94 -34.24 -8.73
N LEU A 455 9.22 -35.11 -8.02
CA LEU A 455 8.17 -34.75 -7.06
C LEU A 455 8.70 -34.49 -5.65
N ARG A 456 9.93 -33.97 -5.53
CA ARG A 456 10.47 -33.54 -4.22
C ARG A 456 10.28 -32.06 -4.02
N LEU A 457 10.02 -31.65 -2.78
CA LEU A 457 9.75 -30.25 -2.46
C LEU A 457 10.88 -29.32 -2.93
N ARG A 458 12.14 -29.77 -2.79
CA ARG A 458 13.33 -29.02 -3.23
C ARG A 458 13.33 -28.79 -4.74
N PHE A 459 12.96 -29.80 -5.54
CA PHE A 459 12.91 -29.65 -7.01
C PHE A 459 11.82 -28.65 -7.42
N ILE A 460 10.62 -28.78 -6.86
CA ILE A 460 9.50 -27.89 -7.17
C ILE A 460 9.85 -26.43 -6.81
N SER A 461 10.53 -26.22 -5.68
CA SER A 461 10.96 -24.89 -5.25
C SER A 461 11.96 -24.21 -6.19
N MET A 462 12.62 -24.96 -7.09
CA MET A 462 13.55 -24.41 -8.08
C MET A 462 12.86 -23.93 -9.37
N ILE A 463 11.65 -24.41 -9.68
CA ILE A 463 10.95 -24.11 -10.93
C ILE A 463 10.68 -22.61 -11.07
N LEU A 464 10.11 -21.99 -10.03
CA LEU A 464 9.77 -20.56 -10.06
C LEU A 464 11.01 -19.65 -10.14
N PRO A 465 12.06 -19.81 -9.30
CA PRO A 465 13.30 -19.05 -9.44
C PRO A 465 13.92 -19.20 -10.83
N PHE A 466 13.97 -20.43 -11.37
CA PHE A 466 14.52 -20.69 -12.70
C PHE A 466 13.75 -19.95 -13.80
N PHE A 467 12.42 -19.99 -13.74
CA PHE A 467 11.56 -19.24 -14.66
C PHE A 467 11.82 -17.72 -14.57
N VAL A 468 11.88 -17.17 -13.35
CA VAL A 468 12.15 -15.74 -13.12
C VAL A 468 13.51 -15.33 -13.69
N LEU A 469 14.56 -16.12 -13.43
CA LEU A 469 15.91 -15.86 -13.91
C LEU A 469 16.00 -15.94 -15.43
N THR A 470 15.37 -16.97 -16.04
CA THR A 470 15.33 -17.14 -17.49
C THR A 470 14.59 -15.99 -18.16
N LEU A 471 13.41 -15.63 -17.67
CA LEU A 471 12.62 -14.52 -18.21
C LEU A 471 13.38 -13.20 -18.10
N ARG A 472 14.09 -12.98 -16.99
CA ARG A 472 14.91 -11.78 -16.81
C ARG A 472 16.09 -11.76 -17.77
N PHE A 473 16.77 -12.89 -17.94
CA PHE A 473 17.89 -13.03 -18.86
C PHE A 473 17.46 -12.81 -20.32
N THR A 474 16.34 -13.38 -20.75
CA THR A 474 15.83 -13.17 -22.11
C THR A 474 15.45 -11.71 -22.36
N LEU A 475 14.76 -11.05 -21.42
CA LEU A 475 14.37 -9.65 -21.56
C LEU A 475 15.56 -8.69 -21.55
N HIS A 476 16.42 -8.74 -20.52
CA HIS A 476 17.50 -7.78 -20.34
C HIS A 476 18.77 -8.16 -21.08
N GLY A 477 19.08 -9.45 -21.17
CA GLY A 477 20.29 -9.95 -21.80
C GLY A 477 20.19 -10.01 -23.33
N ILE A 478 19.01 -10.33 -23.87
CA ILE A 478 18.83 -10.56 -25.30
C ILE A 478 17.96 -9.48 -25.94
N ILE A 479 16.73 -9.30 -25.46
CA ILE A 479 15.73 -8.47 -26.16
C ILE A 479 16.04 -6.98 -26.07
N GLN A 480 16.34 -6.44 -24.89
CA GLN A 480 16.61 -5.01 -24.72
C GLN A 480 17.81 -4.52 -25.55
N PRO A 481 18.98 -5.19 -25.58
CA PRO A 481 20.09 -4.82 -26.44
C PRO A 481 19.72 -4.87 -27.94
N LEU A 482 19.00 -5.92 -28.35
CA LEU A 482 18.54 -6.09 -29.72
C LEU A 482 17.57 -4.97 -30.14
N LEU A 483 16.63 -4.59 -29.28
CA LEU A 483 15.71 -3.48 -29.52
C LEU A 483 16.46 -2.14 -29.63
N LYS A 484 17.43 -1.87 -28.74
CA LYS A 484 18.27 -0.67 -28.83
C LYS A 484 19.07 -0.62 -30.13
N TRP A 485 19.60 -1.77 -30.56
CA TRP A 485 20.31 -1.89 -31.83
C TRP A 485 19.40 -1.57 -33.03
N PHE A 486 18.19 -2.13 -33.08
CA PHE A 486 17.21 -1.83 -34.12
C PHE A 486 16.81 -0.35 -34.13
N GLN A 487 16.52 0.23 -32.97
CA GLN A 487 16.20 1.67 -32.86
C GLN A 487 17.37 2.56 -33.31
N SER A 488 18.61 2.18 -32.97
CA SER A 488 19.79 2.91 -33.45
C SER A 488 19.94 2.82 -34.96
N ARG A 489 19.63 1.66 -35.57
CA ARG A 489 19.67 1.48 -37.02
C ARG A 489 18.60 2.31 -37.73
N GLU A 490 17.39 2.34 -37.20
CA GLU A 490 16.30 3.16 -37.75
C GLU A 490 16.63 4.66 -37.71
N ARG A 491 17.23 5.15 -36.60
CA ARG A 491 17.68 6.55 -36.50
C ARG A 491 18.75 6.89 -37.54
N ARG A 492 19.71 5.99 -37.80
CA ARG A 492 20.73 6.20 -38.84
C ARG A 492 20.11 6.24 -40.23
N ASN A 493 19.18 5.34 -40.54
CA ASN A 493 18.49 5.32 -41.84
C ASN A 493 17.64 6.59 -42.05
N LYS A 494 17.00 7.12 -41.00
CA LYS A 494 16.26 8.38 -41.05
C LYS A 494 17.18 9.59 -41.25
N ALA A 495 18.35 9.60 -40.61
CA ALA A 495 19.34 10.65 -40.83
C ALA A 495 19.87 10.63 -42.28
N THR A 496 20.23 9.46 -42.81
CA THR A 496 20.68 9.35 -44.21
C THR A 496 19.61 9.73 -45.22
N ALA A 497 18.33 9.41 -44.96
CA ALA A 497 17.23 9.79 -45.83
C ALA A 497 16.98 11.32 -45.82
N ALA A 498 17.11 11.96 -44.65
CA ALA A 498 17.03 13.40 -44.53
C ALA A 498 18.14 14.08 -45.35
N ASP A 499 19.39 13.63 -45.22
CA ASP A 499 20.52 14.19 -45.97
C ASP A 499 20.34 14.07 -47.50
N THR A 500 19.80 12.94 -47.99
CA THR A 500 19.50 12.76 -49.42
C THR A 500 18.37 13.66 -49.94
N SER A 501 17.44 14.07 -49.07
CA SER A 501 16.32 14.94 -49.46
C SER A 501 16.68 16.42 -49.58
N PHE A 502 17.88 16.83 -49.11
CA PHE A 502 18.38 18.21 -49.16
C PHE A 502 19.41 18.45 -50.26
N SER A 503 19.68 17.48 -51.14
CA SER A 503 20.53 17.68 -52.32
C SER A 503 19.65 18.20 -53.49
N PRO A 504 19.83 19.46 -53.94
CA PRO A 504 19.02 20.09 -54.98
C PRO A 504 19.23 19.51 -56.38
#